data_AF-A0A1M7AJR8-F1
#
_entry.id   AF-A0A1M7AJR8-F1
#
_cell.length_a   1.000
_cell.length_b   1.000
_cell.length_c   1.000
_cell.angle_alpha   90.00
_cell.angle_beta   90.00
_cell.angle_gamma   90.00
#
_symmetry.space_group_name_H-M   'P 1'
#
loop_
_entity.id
_entity.type
_entity.pdbx_description
1 polymer ?
#
loop_
_entity_poly.entity_id
_entity_poly.type
_entity_poly.pdbx_seq_one_letter_code
_entity_poly.pdbx_strand_id
1 'polypeptide(L)'
;MKPSVNQVISTVGDDGKLLFWCPGCDRTHGIQHGEGKGPRWDWNGDVRRPTITPSILVRRTKLTVSDEEAMTRAAAGEKELPHVETICHSFITDGRIQFLTDCTHTLAGQTVDLPNYGAGHD
;
A
#
# COMPACT_ATOMS: atom_id res chain seq x y z
N MET A 1 -16.11 17.57 -23.94
CA MET A 1 -15.35 18.00 -22.74
C MET A 1 -14.94 16.77 -21.97
N LYS A 2 -13.64 16.45 -21.90
CA LYS A 2 -13.13 15.47 -20.92
C LYS A 2 -12.06 16.18 -20.08
N PRO A 3 -12.37 16.66 -18.88
CA PRO A 3 -11.34 16.86 -17.89
C PRO A 3 -11.44 15.69 -16.93
N SER A 4 -10.50 14.75 -16.99
CA SER A 4 -10.31 13.84 -15.85
C SER A 4 -8.83 13.59 -15.67
N VAL A 5 -8.15 14.70 -15.38
CA VAL A 5 -6.79 14.70 -14.84
C VAL A 5 -6.87 14.12 -13.42
N ASN A 6 -6.14 13.02 -13.22
CA ASN A 6 -5.46 12.61 -12.00
C ASN A 6 -6.31 12.32 -10.77
N GLN A 7 -6.57 11.03 -10.53
CA GLN A 7 -7.01 10.51 -9.23
C GLN A 7 -5.77 10.07 -8.46
N VAL A 8 -5.66 10.43 -7.19
CA VAL A 8 -4.56 9.99 -6.31
C VAL A 8 -4.98 8.72 -5.54
N ILE A 9 -6.28 8.58 -5.31
CA ILE A 9 -6.92 7.36 -4.80
C ILE A 9 -7.96 6.86 -5.79
N SER A 10 -8.00 5.55 -6.01
CA SER A 10 -9.11 4.86 -6.68
C SER A 10 -10.03 4.22 -5.65
N THR A 11 -11.33 4.43 -5.78
CA THR A 11 -12.37 3.68 -5.07
C THR A 11 -12.83 2.51 -5.94
N VAL A 12 -13.16 1.35 -5.35
CA VAL A 12 -13.62 0.17 -6.11
C VAL A 12 -15.06 -0.14 -5.78
N GLY A 13 -16.02 0.41 -6.53
CA GLY A 13 -17.44 0.24 -6.21
C GLY A 13 -17.80 0.71 -4.79
N ASP A 14 -18.92 0.20 -4.25
CA ASP A 14 -19.38 0.53 -2.89
C ASP A 14 -18.73 -0.35 -1.80
N ASP A 15 -17.63 -1.04 -2.12
CA ASP A 15 -17.04 -2.07 -1.25
C ASP A 15 -16.14 -1.51 -0.14
N GLY A 16 -16.04 -0.19 -0.05
CA GLY A 16 -15.25 0.52 0.96
C GLY A 16 -13.75 0.37 0.78
N LYS A 17 -13.23 0.08 -0.43
CA LYS A 17 -11.79 0.03 -0.68
C LYS A 17 -11.24 1.34 -1.24
N LEU A 18 -10.11 1.76 -0.66
CA LEU A 18 -9.27 2.83 -1.20
C LEU A 18 -7.95 2.23 -1.67
N LEU A 19 -7.60 2.49 -2.93
CA LEU A 19 -6.34 2.07 -3.55
C LEU A 19 -5.48 3.29 -3.86
N PHE A 20 -4.19 3.23 -3.56
CA PHE A 20 -3.23 4.28 -3.91
C PHE A 20 -1.88 3.68 -4.32
N TRP A 21 -1.14 4.39 -5.17
CA TRP A 21 0.22 4.00 -5.53
C TRP A 21 1.20 4.44 -4.44
N CYS A 22 2.00 3.50 -3.91
CA CYS A 22 3.04 3.80 -2.94
C CYS A 22 4.40 3.87 -3.64
N PRO A 23 5.03 5.06 -3.76
CA PRO A 23 6.35 5.18 -4.41
C PRO A 23 7.48 4.54 -3.61
N GLY A 24 7.31 4.34 -2.29
CA GLY A 24 8.30 3.65 -1.46
C GLY A 24 8.32 2.14 -1.70
N CYS A 25 7.16 1.54 -1.95
CA CYS A 25 7.03 0.11 -2.22
C CYS A 25 6.96 -0.23 -3.71
N ASP A 26 6.90 0.78 -4.58
CA ASP A 26 6.75 0.65 -6.03
C ASP A 26 5.55 -0.23 -6.43
N ARG A 27 4.41 -0.03 -5.75
CA ARG A 27 3.20 -0.84 -5.94
C ARG A 27 1.95 -0.19 -5.36
N THR A 28 0.79 -0.69 -5.79
CA THR A 28 -0.51 -0.34 -5.19
C THR A 28 -0.64 -0.88 -3.77
N HIS A 29 -1.03 0.00 -2.86
CA HIS A 29 -1.52 -0.32 -1.52
C HIS A 29 -3.05 -0.21 -1.50
N GLY A 30 -3.69 -1.05 -0.70
CA GLY A 30 -5.13 -1.06 -0.52
C GLY A 30 -5.51 -1.06 0.95
N ILE A 31 -6.44 -0.19 1.31
CA ILE A 31 -7.02 -0.10 2.66
C ILE A 31 -8.55 -0.11 2.58
N GLN A 32 -9.20 -0.24 3.73
CA GLN A 32 -10.65 -0.29 3.85
C GLN A 32 -11.15 0.93 4.63
N HIS A 33 -12.27 1.52 4.22
CA HIS A 33 -12.93 2.63 4.89
C HIS A 33 -14.43 2.35 5.09
N GLY A 34 -15.08 3.13 5.95
CA GLY A 34 -16.50 2.96 6.27
C GLY A 34 -16.77 1.74 7.17
N GLU A 35 -17.99 1.22 7.11
CA GLU A 35 -18.45 0.12 7.96
C GLU A 35 -17.87 -1.24 7.53
N GLY A 36 -17.74 -2.17 8.49
CA GLY A 36 -17.42 -3.58 8.22
C GLY A 36 -16.33 -4.17 9.11
N LYS A 37 -15.98 -5.43 8.83
CA LYS A 37 -15.01 -6.21 9.64
C LYS A 37 -13.55 -5.87 9.29
N GLY A 38 -12.72 -5.80 10.30
CA GLY A 38 -11.27 -5.58 10.16
C GLY A 38 -10.90 -4.10 10.27
N PRO A 39 -9.62 -3.75 10.02
CA PRO A 39 -9.15 -2.38 10.10
C PRO A 39 -9.92 -1.43 9.16
N ARG A 40 -10.36 -0.28 9.67
CA ARG A 40 -11.08 0.76 8.91
C ARG A 40 -10.42 2.10 9.15
N TRP A 41 -10.10 2.78 8.05
CA TRP A 41 -9.56 4.12 8.08
C TRP A 41 -10.67 5.13 7.81
N ASP A 42 -10.59 6.26 8.51
CA ASP A 42 -11.33 7.44 8.16
C ASP A 42 -10.69 8.08 6.92
N TRP A 43 -11.54 8.65 6.07
CA TRP A 43 -11.14 9.33 4.85
C TRP A 43 -12.01 10.57 4.66
N ASN A 44 -11.39 11.68 4.25
CA ASN A 44 -12.08 12.95 4.03
C ASN A 44 -12.96 13.00 2.76
N GLY A 45 -13.02 11.92 1.96
CA GLY A 45 -13.79 11.86 0.73
C GLY A 45 -13.11 12.51 -0.48
N ASP A 46 -11.91 13.06 -0.33
CA ASP A 46 -11.18 13.72 -1.42
C ASP A 46 -10.21 12.73 -2.10
N VAL A 47 -10.44 12.48 -3.39
CA VAL A 47 -9.61 11.58 -4.22
C VAL A 47 -8.39 12.28 -4.84
N ARG A 48 -8.29 13.60 -4.74
CA ARG A 48 -7.19 14.43 -5.26
C ARG A 48 -6.26 14.87 -4.15
N ARG A 49 -6.81 15.22 -2.99
CA ARG A 49 -6.07 15.63 -1.78
C ARG A 49 -6.52 14.78 -0.59
N PRO A 50 -6.30 13.46 -0.65
CA PRO A 50 -6.76 12.57 0.39
C PRO A 50 -6.09 12.88 1.72
N THR A 51 -6.88 12.78 2.77
CA THR A 51 -6.41 12.61 4.14
C THR A 51 -7.00 11.32 4.66
N ILE A 52 -6.13 10.43 5.14
CA ILE A 52 -6.48 9.11 5.66
C ILE A 52 -5.95 8.99 7.08
N THR A 53 -6.81 8.60 8.01
CA THR A 53 -6.46 8.43 9.42
C THR A 53 -6.98 7.11 9.98
N PRO A 54 -6.23 6.42 10.86
CA PRO A 54 -4.91 6.74 11.39
C PRO A 54 -3.79 6.44 10.37
N SER A 55 -2.54 6.24 10.83
CA SER A 55 -1.45 5.78 9.96
C SER A 55 -1.79 4.45 9.27
N ILE A 56 -1.18 4.24 8.12
CA ILE A 56 -1.32 3.05 7.29
C ILE A 56 -0.08 2.20 7.49
N LEU A 57 -0.26 0.93 7.85
CA LEU A 57 0.81 -0.03 8.07
C LEU A 57 0.65 -1.24 7.16
N VAL A 58 1.55 -1.36 6.20
CA VAL A 58 1.61 -2.49 5.25
C VAL A 58 2.83 -3.33 5.56
N ARG A 59 2.60 -4.62 5.83
CA ARG A 59 3.64 -5.64 5.94
C ARG A 59 3.52 -6.61 4.79
N ARG A 60 4.66 -6.97 4.19
CA ARG A 60 4.74 -8.00 3.17
C ARG A 60 5.86 -8.96 3.48
N THR A 61 5.55 -10.25 3.40
CA THR A 61 6.54 -11.32 3.40
C THR A 61 6.75 -11.79 1.97
N LYS A 62 8.01 -11.94 1.54
CA LYS A 62 8.38 -12.49 0.24
C LYS A 62 9.39 -13.60 0.45
N LEU A 63 9.13 -14.78 -0.08
CA LEU A 63 10.09 -15.87 -0.10
C LEU A 63 11.35 -15.47 -0.88
N THR A 64 12.51 -15.88 -0.39
CA THR A 64 13.81 -15.63 -1.06
C THR A 64 14.28 -16.82 -1.88
N VAL A 65 13.47 -17.87 -1.93
CA VAL A 65 13.69 -19.09 -2.71
C VAL A 65 12.75 -19.11 -3.91
N SER A 66 13.07 -19.91 -4.92
CA SER A 66 12.14 -20.14 -6.05
C SER A 66 10.89 -20.88 -5.57
N ASP A 67 9.80 -20.76 -6.34
CA ASP A 67 8.57 -21.50 -6.03
C ASP A 67 8.80 -23.02 -6.03
N GLU A 68 9.66 -23.53 -6.93
CA GLU A 68 10.01 -24.95 -6.98
C GLU A 68 10.76 -25.42 -5.72
N GLU A 69 11.71 -24.62 -5.25
CA GLU A 69 12.44 -24.92 -4.01
C GLU A 69 11.50 -24.82 -2.81
N ALA A 70 10.66 -23.78 -2.75
CA ALA A 70 9.65 -23.61 -1.71
C ALA A 70 8.74 -24.83 -1.61
N MET A 71 8.24 -25.34 -2.74
CA MET A 71 7.40 -26.54 -2.80
C MET A 71 8.15 -27.78 -2.32
N THR A 72 9.40 -27.97 -2.76
CA THR A 72 10.22 -29.12 -2.38
C THR A 72 10.47 -29.15 -0.87
N ARG A 73 10.81 -28.00 -0.27
CA ARG A 73 11.08 -27.86 1.16
C ARG A 73 9.83 -27.99 2.01
N ALA A 74 8.71 -27.42 1.57
CA ALA A 74 7.42 -27.60 2.22
C ALA A 74 6.98 -29.08 2.21
N ALA A 75 7.19 -29.79 1.09
CA ALA A 75 6.92 -31.22 0.99
C ALA A 75 7.83 -32.07 1.91
N ALA A 76 9.06 -31.61 2.17
CA ALA A 76 9.97 -32.20 3.16
C ALA A 76 9.59 -31.88 4.62
N GLY A 77 8.49 -31.14 4.85
CA GLY A 77 7.96 -30.83 6.17
C GLY A 77 8.56 -29.59 6.83
N GLU A 78 9.31 -28.77 6.09
CA GLU A 78 9.82 -27.52 6.60
C GLU A 78 8.69 -26.49 6.78
N LYS A 79 8.58 -25.92 7.98
CA LYS A 79 7.49 -25.01 8.36
C LYS A 79 7.81 -23.54 8.12
N GLU A 80 9.08 -23.19 8.05
CA GLU A 80 9.55 -21.83 7.85
C GLU A 80 10.50 -21.78 6.67
N LEU A 81 10.06 -21.13 5.60
CA LEU A 81 10.90 -20.92 4.42
C LEU A 81 11.65 -19.59 4.54
N PRO A 82 12.87 -19.48 3.99
CA PRO A 82 13.60 -18.23 3.93
C PRO A 82 12.76 -17.14 3.26
N HIS A 83 12.64 -16.01 3.95
CA HIS A 83 11.84 -14.88 3.49
C HIS A 83 12.47 -13.57 3.93
N VAL A 84 12.08 -12.51 3.22
CA VAL A 84 12.29 -11.13 3.64
C VAL A 84 10.95 -10.49 3.98
N GLU A 85 10.97 -9.65 5.01
CA GLU A 85 9.85 -8.79 5.35
C GLU A 85 10.09 -7.37 4.84
N THR A 86 9.02 -6.73 4.38
CA THR A 86 9.01 -5.32 4.02
C THR A 86 7.93 -4.62 4.84
N ILE A 87 8.31 -3.52 5.49
CA ILE A 87 7.42 -2.66 6.26
C ILE A 87 7.30 -1.33 5.52
N CYS A 88 6.07 -0.89 5.31
CA CYS A 88 5.74 0.48 4.93
C CYS A 88 4.73 1.03 5.93
N HIS A 89 5.14 2.07 6.64
CA HIS A 89 4.33 2.75 7.63
C HIS A 89 4.25 4.23 7.27
N SER A 90 3.04 4.74 7.05
CA SER A 90 2.88 6.08 6.49
C SER A 90 1.64 6.80 6.99
N PHE A 91 1.68 8.13 7.01
CA PHE A 91 0.51 8.99 7.03
C PHE A 91 0.21 9.51 5.62
N ILE A 92 -1.06 9.67 5.29
CA ILE A 92 -1.50 10.39 4.08
C ILE A 92 -2.34 11.58 4.52
N THR A 93 -1.86 12.77 4.20
CA THR A 93 -2.52 14.03 4.55
C THR A 93 -2.38 15.00 3.38
N ASP A 94 -3.50 15.59 2.98
CA ASP A 94 -3.53 16.62 1.94
C ASP A 94 -2.82 16.21 0.63
N GLY A 95 -2.97 14.94 0.23
CA GLY A 95 -2.35 14.41 -0.99
C GLY A 95 -0.84 14.19 -0.91
N ARG A 96 -0.25 14.22 0.28
CA ARG A 96 1.16 13.86 0.52
C ARG A 96 1.23 12.58 1.33
N ILE A 97 2.26 11.78 1.08
CA ILE A 97 2.61 10.61 1.87
C ILE A 97 3.86 10.89 2.71
N GLN A 98 3.70 10.79 4.03
CA GLN A 98 4.79 10.86 5.00
C GLN A 98 5.13 9.44 5.43
N PHE A 99 6.31 8.95 5.07
CA PHE A 99 6.84 7.67 5.52
C PHE A 99 7.49 7.81 6.89
N LEU A 100 7.18 6.87 7.79
CA LEU A 100 7.79 6.81 9.11
C LEU A 100 9.16 6.11 9.04
N THR A 101 9.95 6.27 10.11
CA THR A 101 11.34 5.79 10.17
C THR A 101 11.46 4.28 10.31
N ASP A 102 10.37 3.58 10.63
CA ASP A 102 10.27 2.12 10.68
C ASP A 102 9.93 1.48 9.32
N CYS A 103 9.82 2.27 8.24
CA CYS A 103 9.82 1.73 6.89
C CYS A 103 11.14 1.03 6.56
N THR A 104 11.06 -0.08 5.81
CA THR A 104 12.25 -0.81 5.34
C THR A 104 12.65 -0.46 3.91
N HIS A 105 11.91 0.44 3.25
CA HIS A 105 12.22 0.92 1.90
C HIS A 105 13.00 2.25 1.93
N THR A 106 13.59 2.62 0.79
CA THR A 106 14.52 3.77 0.69
C THR A 106 13.91 5.13 1.04
N LEU A 107 12.58 5.29 0.91
CA LEU A 107 11.87 6.51 1.30
C LEU A 107 11.54 6.63 2.81
N ALA A 108 12.08 5.76 3.67
CA ALA A 108 11.87 5.85 5.12
C ALA A 108 12.21 7.25 5.68
N GLY A 109 11.32 7.79 6.52
CA GLY A 109 11.46 9.13 7.10
C GLY A 109 11.25 10.31 6.13
N GLN A 110 10.91 10.05 4.87
CA GLN A 110 10.69 11.10 3.86
C GLN A 110 9.21 11.42 3.67
N THR A 111 8.93 12.63 3.22
CA THR A 111 7.58 13.03 2.77
C THR A 111 7.63 13.39 1.30
N VAL A 112 6.76 12.79 0.50
CA VAL A 112 6.67 13.03 -0.94
C VAL A 112 5.22 13.28 -1.37
N ASP A 113 5.02 13.83 -2.55
CA ASP A 113 3.69 13.95 -3.13
C ASP A 113 3.15 12.56 -3.47
N LEU A 114 1.87 12.32 -3.18
CA LEU A 114 1.23 11.05 -3.53
C LEU A 114 1.03 11.02 -5.05
N PRO A 115 1.60 10.03 -5.77
CA PRO A 115 1.56 10.02 -7.23
C PRO A 115 0.13 9.85 -7.76
N ASN A 116 -0.11 10.32 -8.99
CA ASN A 116 -1.38 10.10 -9.66
C ASN A 116 -1.54 8.60 -9.96
N TYR A 117 -2.66 8.04 -9.56
CA TYR A 117 -3.07 6.68 -9.83
C TYR A 117 -3.25 6.48 -11.34
N GLY A 118 -2.54 5.51 -11.91
CA GLY A 118 -2.56 5.22 -13.36
C GLY A 118 -1.67 6.13 -14.22
N ALA A 119 -0.93 7.08 -13.64
CA ALA A 119 0.09 7.81 -14.39
C ALA A 119 1.41 7.04 -14.32
N GLY A 120 1.61 6.08 -15.23
CA GLY A 120 2.95 5.64 -15.62
C GLY A 120 3.44 4.25 -15.20
N HIS A 121 2.55 3.26 -15.00
CA HIS A 121 2.97 1.85 -14.83
C HIS A 121 2.07 0.91 -15.65
N ASP A 122 2.02 1.19 -16.96
CA ASP A 122 1.57 0.25 -17.99
C ASP A 122 2.75 -0.66 -18.39
#